data_AF-A0AAW8RRR2-F1
#
_entry.id   AF-A0AAW8RRR2-F1
#
_cell.length_a   1.000
_cell.length_b   1.000
_cell.length_c   1.000
_cell.angle_alpha   90.00
_cell.angle_beta   90.00
_cell.angle_gamma   90.00
#
_symmetry.space_group_name_H-M   'P 1'
#
loop_
_entity.id
_entity.type
_entity.pdbx_description
1 polymer ?
#
loop_
_entity_poly.entity_id
_entity_poly.type
_entity_poly.pdbx_seq_one_letter_code
_entity_poly.pdbx_strand_id
1 'polypeptide(L)'
;VYMEEIDYTPKQVYLSYVALKKSVAVIEEIAGKYGFNKETYPYEQNPKEKLQETKQQLSIVHEQQKKITTALGQCSGYIQEFEWVEEVTLAVAEREKIKERFIHATYLIVLQGWVDAEEKQNLLHVLNETVSEEDIYVSFETPNSEEIQQEVPTKLKNHPLVEPFELLTEMYSLPKYEEVDPTPWMTPFYLVFFGMMVADVGYGLLMLIGTILAQKLLVLPRGMKRFVKFFEILSIPSIIWGLIYSSFFGQSLPKELFGIRLPFPILSTTDDVNTILILSVI
;
A
#
# COMPACT_ATOMS: atom_id res chain seq x y z
N VAL A 1 -67.58 12.99 -19.30
CA VAL A 1 -66.17 13.21 -18.93
C VAL A 1 -65.37 12.82 -20.15
N TYR A 2 -64.59 13.74 -20.70
CA TYR A 2 -63.62 13.40 -21.74
C TYR A 2 -62.31 13.04 -21.05
N MET A 3 -61.61 12.00 -21.51
CA MET A 3 -60.36 11.54 -20.94
C MET A 3 -59.42 11.17 -22.09
N GLU A 4 -58.16 11.56 -21.96
CA GLU A 4 -57.11 11.33 -22.94
C GLU A 4 -55.83 10.89 -22.22
N GLU A 5 -55.15 9.90 -22.79
CA GLU A 5 -53.85 9.45 -22.32
C GLU A 5 -52.77 10.38 -22.88
N ILE A 6 -52.04 11.06 -21.98
CA ILE A 6 -51.02 12.03 -22.34
C ILE A 6 -49.69 11.31 -22.62
N ASP A 7 -49.33 10.36 -21.75
CA ASP A 7 -48.06 9.64 -21.84
C ASP A 7 -48.12 8.31 -21.07
N TYR A 8 -47.32 7.36 -21.51
CA TYR A 8 -47.18 6.03 -20.92
C TYR A 8 -45.71 5.70 -20.71
N THR A 9 -45.35 5.45 -19.45
CA THR A 9 -44.08 4.81 -19.10
C THR A 9 -44.35 3.43 -18.49
N PRO A 10 -43.38 2.50 -18.50
CA PRO A 10 -43.58 1.15 -17.94
C PRO A 10 -44.02 1.11 -16.47
N LYS A 11 -43.90 2.22 -15.75
CA LYS A 11 -44.24 2.36 -14.32
C LYS A 11 -45.41 3.31 -14.05
N GLN A 12 -45.74 4.22 -14.97
CA GLN A 12 -46.70 5.30 -14.72
C GLN A 12 -47.47 5.65 -16.01
N VAL A 13 -48.76 5.95 -15.85
CA VAL A 13 -49.63 6.42 -16.92
C VAL A 13 -50.13 7.81 -16.57
N TYR A 14 -50.02 8.75 -17.51
CA TYR A 14 -50.45 10.14 -17.34
C TYR A 14 -51.75 10.36 -18.12
N LEU A 15 -52.79 10.82 -17.41
CA LEU A 15 -54.12 11.04 -17.98
C LEU A 15 -54.52 12.52 -17.85
N SER A 16 -55.07 13.08 -18.93
CA SER A 16 -55.80 14.35 -18.92
C SER A 16 -57.29 14.05 -18.94
N TYR A 17 -58.08 14.76 -18.14
CA TYR A 17 -59.53 14.64 -18.22
C TYR A 17 -60.25 15.98 -18.10
N VAL A 18 -61.38 16.11 -18.80
CA VAL A 18 -62.29 17.25 -18.77
C VAL A 18 -63.65 16.78 -18.28
N ALA A 19 -64.10 17.33 -17.16
CA ALA A 19 -65.33 16.95 -16.48
C ALA A 19 -66.18 18.16 -16.09
N LEU A 20 -67.48 17.94 -15.90
CA LEU A 20 -68.36 18.96 -15.34
C LEU A 20 -68.01 19.21 -13.87
N LYS A 21 -68.14 20.45 -13.40
CA LYS A 21 -67.79 20.83 -12.01
C LYS A 21 -68.51 19.97 -10.96
N LYS A 22 -69.74 19.53 -11.25
CA LYS A 22 -70.55 18.65 -10.38
C LYS A 22 -69.99 17.22 -10.26
N SER A 23 -69.21 16.75 -11.25
CA SER A 23 -68.67 15.39 -11.29
C SER A 23 -67.22 15.27 -10.82
N VAL A 24 -66.54 16.38 -10.48
CA VAL A 24 -65.11 16.38 -10.08
C VAL A 24 -64.89 15.57 -8.80
N ALA A 25 -65.74 15.72 -7.78
CA ALA A 25 -65.59 14.99 -6.52
C ALA A 25 -65.67 13.46 -6.69
N VAL A 26 -66.57 13.00 -7.58
CA VAL A 26 -66.73 11.57 -7.89
C VAL A 26 -65.50 11.04 -8.64
N ILE A 27 -64.92 11.85 -9.52
CA ILE A 27 -63.72 11.48 -10.29
C ILE A 27 -62.49 11.44 -9.39
N GLU A 28 -62.32 12.40 -8.48
CA GLU A 28 -61.21 12.40 -7.52
C GLU A 28 -61.29 11.18 -6.56
N GLU A 29 -62.49 10.77 -6.15
CA GLU A 29 -62.68 9.54 -5.36
C GLU A 29 -62.30 8.27 -6.14
N ILE A 30 -62.72 8.18 -7.40
CA ILE A 30 -62.36 7.04 -8.28
C ILE A 30 -60.86 7.05 -8.56
N ALA A 31 -60.27 8.20 -8.90
CA ALA A 31 -58.84 8.37 -9.14
C ALA A 31 -58.01 7.91 -7.93
N GLY A 32 -58.42 8.29 -6.71
CA GLY A 32 -57.78 7.83 -5.48
C GLY A 32 -57.85 6.32 -5.27
N LYS A 33 -58.96 5.66 -5.61
CA LYS A 33 -59.11 4.18 -5.52
C LYS A 33 -58.14 3.42 -6.43
N TYR A 34 -57.81 4.00 -7.58
CA TYR A 34 -56.88 3.42 -8.56
C TYR A 34 -55.45 3.96 -8.46
N GLY A 35 -55.13 4.75 -7.42
CA GLY A 35 -53.78 5.24 -7.15
C GLY A 35 -53.33 6.40 -8.05
N PHE A 36 -54.25 7.11 -8.71
CA PHE A 36 -53.92 8.30 -9.49
C PHE A 36 -53.75 9.51 -8.57
N ASN A 37 -52.60 10.16 -8.69
CA ASN A 37 -52.31 11.41 -8.00
C ASN A 37 -52.56 12.59 -8.94
N LYS A 38 -53.21 13.63 -8.40
CA LYS A 38 -53.45 14.87 -9.12
C LYS A 38 -52.16 15.70 -9.15
N GLU A 39 -51.54 15.76 -10.32
CA GLU A 39 -50.39 16.64 -10.53
C GLU A 39 -50.86 18.09 -10.55
N THR A 40 -50.40 18.90 -9.60
CA THR A 40 -50.68 20.34 -9.60
C THR A 40 -49.52 21.04 -10.27
N TYR A 41 -49.75 21.59 -11.46
CA TYR A 41 -48.75 22.38 -12.16
C TYR A 41 -48.46 23.66 -11.35
N PRO A 42 -47.26 23.80 -10.77
CA PRO A 42 -46.99 24.82 -9.75
C PRO A 42 -46.58 26.18 -10.36
N TYR A 43 -46.51 26.29 -11.68
CA TYR A 43 -46.03 27.48 -12.36
C TYR A 43 -47.17 28.28 -12.98
N GLU A 44 -47.01 29.59 -13.07
CA GLU A 44 -48.04 30.49 -13.62
C GLU A 44 -48.03 30.53 -15.16
N GLN A 45 -46.88 30.22 -15.78
CA GLN A 45 -46.68 30.27 -17.23
C GLN A 45 -47.17 28.99 -17.91
N ASN A 46 -47.49 29.07 -19.21
CA ASN A 46 -47.87 27.89 -19.98
C ASN A 46 -46.79 26.79 -19.92
N PRO A 47 -47.17 25.50 -19.80
CA PRO A 47 -46.22 24.38 -19.72
C PRO A 47 -45.18 24.37 -20.83
N LYS A 48 -45.55 24.80 -22.04
CA LYS A 48 -44.64 24.88 -23.19
C LYS A 48 -43.53 25.92 -22.99
N GLU A 49 -43.87 27.09 -22.48
CA GLU A 49 -42.91 28.18 -22.22
C GLU A 49 -41.97 27.81 -21.06
N LYS A 50 -42.54 27.25 -19.97
CA LYS A 50 -41.76 26.81 -18.82
C LYS A 50 -40.82 25.65 -19.14
N LEU A 51 -41.25 24.72 -19.98
CA LEU A 51 -40.40 23.63 -20.46
C LEU A 51 -39.21 24.18 -21.26
N GLN A 52 -39.44 25.20 -22.10
CA GLN A 52 -38.38 25.82 -22.90
C GLN A 52 -37.37 26.54 -21.99
N GLU A 53 -37.82 27.32 -21.01
CA GLU A 53 -36.98 27.97 -20.01
C GLU A 53 -36.16 26.94 -19.22
N THR A 54 -36.81 25.87 -18.75
CA THR A 54 -36.15 24.81 -17.97
C THR A 54 -35.08 24.09 -18.80
N LYS A 55 -35.35 23.82 -20.08
CA LYS A 55 -34.35 23.24 -21.00
C LYS A 55 -33.15 24.17 -21.21
N GLN A 56 -33.38 25.48 -21.31
CA GLN A 56 -32.30 26.46 -21.41
C GLN A 56 -31.45 26.49 -20.13
N GLN A 57 -32.09 26.54 -18.95
CA GLN A 57 -31.38 26.49 -17.68
C GLN A 57 -30.57 25.18 -17.53
N LEU A 58 -31.16 24.05 -17.91
CA LEU A 58 -30.48 22.76 -17.90
C LEU A 58 -29.26 22.74 -18.81
N SER A 59 -29.35 23.34 -20.01
CA SER A 59 -28.19 23.47 -20.90
C SER A 59 -27.07 24.34 -20.32
N ILE A 60 -27.42 25.44 -19.64
CA ILE A 60 -26.45 26.34 -19.00
C ILE A 60 -25.74 25.61 -17.86
N VAL A 61 -26.50 24.94 -16.99
CA VAL A 61 -25.94 24.17 -15.88
C VAL A 61 -25.05 23.03 -16.38
N HIS A 62 -25.46 22.34 -17.44
CA HIS A 62 -24.66 21.28 -18.05
C HIS A 62 -23.35 21.81 -18.65
N GLU A 63 -23.38 23.00 -19.27
CA GLU A 63 -22.16 23.65 -19.77
C GLU A 63 -21.24 24.08 -18.63
N GLN A 64 -21.78 24.63 -17.54
CA GLN A 64 -21.01 24.97 -16.34
C GLN A 64 -20.38 23.74 -15.70
N GLN A 65 -21.12 22.65 -15.57
CA GLN A 65 -20.61 21.38 -15.05
C GLN A 65 -19.43 20.89 -15.91
N LYS A 66 -19.57 20.91 -17.23
CA LYS A 66 -18.49 20.52 -18.16
C LYS A 66 -17.25 21.41 -18.00
N LYS A 67 -17.44 22.73 -17.81
CA LYS A 67 -16.34 23.67 -17.56
C LYS A 67 -15.60 23.34 -16.26
N ILE A 68 -16.33 23.10 -15.18
CA ILE A 68 -15.74 22.75 -13.87
C ILE A 68 -14.99 21.41 -13.95
N THR A 69 -15.57 20.38 -14.56
CA THR A 69 -14.89 19.08 -14.73
C THR A 69 -13.60 19.21 -15.54
N THR A 70 -13.60 20.07 -16.56
CA THR A 70 -12.40 20.34 -17.36
C THR A 70 -11.33 21.07 -16.55
N ALA A 71 -11.73 22.06 -15.74
CA ALA A 71 -10.83 22.78 -14.83
C ALA A 71 -10.23 21.83 -13.77
N LEU A 72 -11.03 20.93 -13.19
CA LEU A 72 -10.54 19.90 -12.26
C LEU A 72 -9.54 18.95 -12.94
N GLY A 73 -9.81 18.54 -14.18
CA GLY A 73 -8.88 17.73 -14.97
C GLY A 73 -7.55 18.42 -15.22
N GLN A 74 -7.56 19.74 -15.43
CA GLN A 74 -6.33 20.54 -15.58
C GLN A 74 -5.52 20.61 -14.27
N CYS A 75 -6.17 20.57 -13.11
CA CYS A 75 -5.50 20.56 -11.82
C CYS A 75 -4.68 19.28 -11.55
N SER A 76 -4.88 18.21 -12.32
CA SER A 76 -4.10 16.97 -12.18
C SER A 76 -2.59 17.19 -12.37
N GLY A 77 -2.19 18.22 -13.13
CA GLY A 77 -0.79 18.58 -13.31
C GLY A 77 -0.10 19.04 -12.02
N TYR A 78 -0.85 19.56 -11.04
CA TYR A 78 -0.30 20.03 -9.76
C TYR A 78 -0.12 18.92 -8.72
N ILE A 79 -0.61 17.70 -8.98
CA ILE A 79 -0.52 16.59 -8.01
C ILE A 79 0.94 16.36 -7.61
N GLN A 80 1.83 16.27 -8.60
CA GLN A 80 3.24 16.05 -8.35
C GLN A 80 3.87 17.20 -7.54
N GLU A 81 3.51 18.44 -7.84
CA GLU A 81 3.98 19.60 -7.08
C GLU A 81 3.49 19.55 -5.62
N PHE A 82 2.25 19.14 -5.38
CA PHE A 82 1.73 18.97 -4.03
C PHE A 82 2.41 17.84 -3.27
N GLU A 83 2.72 16.71 -3.91
CA GLU A 83 3.50 15.62 -3.30
C GLU A 83 4.88 16.12 -2.84
N TRP A 84 5.57 16.93 -3.66
CA TRP A 84 6.85 17.54 -3.26
C TRP A 84 6.69 18.52 -2.10
N VAL A 85 5.68 19.38 -2.13
CA VAL A 85 5.42 20.34 -1.05
C VAL A 85 5.07 19.63 0.24
N GLU A 86 4.30 18.55 0.19
CA GLU A 86 3.96 17.71 1.34
C GLU A 86 5.23 17.11 1.96
N GLU A 87 6.07 16.43 1.16
CA GLU A 87 7.32 15.83 1.64
C GLU A 87 8.25 16.86 2.31
N VAL A 88 8.43 18.03 1.69
CA VAL A 88 9.25 19.11 2.27
C VAL A 88 8.64 19.63 3.56
N THR A 89 7.33 19.82 3.60
CA THR A 89 6.63 20.34 4.78
C THR A 89 6.67 19.35 5.94
N LEU A 90 6.50 18.05 5.67
CA LEU A 90 6.65 16.98 6.65
C LEU A 90 8.08 16.93 7.20
N ALA A 91 9.10 17.01 6.34
CA ALA A 91 10.49 17.02 6.77
C ALA A 91 10.83 18.23 7.67
N VAL A 92 10.28 19.42 7.36
CA VAL A 92 10.43 20.60 8.22
C VAL A 92 9.69 20.42 9.54
N ALA A 93 8.47 19.90 9.52
CA ALA A 93 7.68 19.65 10.72
C ALA A 93 8.36 18.65 11.66
N GLU A 94 8.94 17.58 11.13
CA GLU A 94 9.73 16.60 11.92
C GLU A 94 10.96 17.25 12.56
N ARG A 95 11.67 18.12 11.84
CA ARG A 95 12.83 18.85 12.38
C ARG A 95 12.42 19.77 13.54
N GLU A 96 11.32 20.51 13.40
CA GLU A 96 10.82 21.37 14.48
C GLU A 96 10.39 20.54 15.69
N LYS A 97 9.72 19.41 15.48
CA LYS A 97 9.32 18.49 16.56
C LYS A 97 10.53 17.92 17.32
N ILE A 98 11.64 17.67 16.64
CA ILE A 98 12.88 17.20 17.30
C ILE A 98 13.47 18.29 18.21
N LYS A 99 13.35 19.58 17.86
CA LYS A 99 13.85 20.68 18.70
C LYS A 99 13.17 20.74 20.07
N GLU A 100 11.94 20.22 20.21
CA GLU A 100 11.25 20.10 21.49
C GLU A 100 11.97 19.15 22.46
N ARG A 101 12.78 18.22 21.93
CA ARG A 101 13.58 17.27 22.74
C ARG A 101 14.91 17.85 23.19
N PHE A 102 15.27 19.04 22.73
CA PHE A 102 16.53 19.68 23.12
C PHE A 102 16.36 20.38 24.47
N ILE A 103 17.44 20.39 25.25
CA ILE A 103 17.47 21.17 26.48
C ILE A 103 17.92 22.58 26.10
N HIS A 104 17.04 23.56 26.32
CA HIS A 104 17.28 24.97 25.99
C HIS A 104 17.65 25.75 27.25
N ALA A 105 18.79 26.43 27.21
CA ALA A 105 19.15 27.50 28.12
C ALA A 105 19.36 28.81 27.33
N THR A 106 19.49 29.94 28.01
CA THR A 106 19.51 31.28 27.37
C THR A 106 20.58 31.43 26.28
N TYR A 107 21.73 30.77 26.44
CA TYR A 107 22.86 30.83 25.51
C TYR A 107 23.44 29.46 25.17
N LEU A 108 22.76 28.37 25.53
CA LEU A 108 23.26 27.01 25.38
C LEU A 108 22.11 26.09 24.96
N ILE A 109 22.36 25.28 23.93
CA ILE A 109 21.48 24.18 23.53
C ILE A 109 22.25 22.90 23.79
N VAL A 110 21.64 21.98 24.55
CA VAL A 110 22.23 20.67 24.82
C VAL A 110 21.45 19.60 24.10
N LEU A 111 22.17 18.80 23.32
CA LEU A 111 21.68 17.62 22.63
C LEU A 111 22.41 16.39 23.18
N GLN A 112 21.63 15.37 23.55
CA GLN A 112 22.15 14.07 23.94
C GLN A 112 21.47 12.98 23.11
N GLY A 113 22.24 11.98 22.68
CA GLY A 113 21.73 10.87 21.90
C GLY A 113 22.77 9.80 21.68
N TRP A 114 22.33 8.69 21.08
CA TRP A 114 23.16 7.53 20.79
C TRP A 114 23.70 7.59 19.36
N VAL A 115 24.97 7.27 19.19
CA VAL A 115 25.64 7.16 17.89
C VAL A 115 26.44 5.88 17.82
N ASP A 116 26.43 5.24 16.66
CA ASP A 116 27.27 4.08 16.40
C ASP A 116 28.76 4.48 16.46
N ALA A 117 29.59 3.62 17.06
CA ALA A 117 31.02 3.87 17.20
C ALA A 117 31.70 4.10 15.84
N GLU A 118 31.23 3.43 14.78
CA GLU A 118 31.75 3.58 13.42
C GLU A 118 31.36 4.92 12.77
N GLU A 119 30.24 5.52 13.19
CA GLU A 119 29.71 6.77 12.61
C GLU A 119 30.26 8.02 13.31
N LYS A 120 30.98 7.87 14.43
CA LYS A 120 31.55 8.98 15.22
C LYS A 120 32.39 9.94 14.38
N GLN A 121 33.27 9.42 13.52
CA GLN A 121 34.16 10.25 12.70
C GLN A 121 33.37 11.03 11.63
N ASN A 122 32.38 10.39 11.02
CA ASN A 122 31.53 11.03 10.04
C ASN A 122 30.69 12.16 10.67
N LEU A 123 30.16 11.93 11.86
CA LEU A 123 29.42 12.94 12.61
C LEU A 123 30.29 14.16 12.95
N LEU A 124 31.52 13.94 13.44
CA LEU A 124 32.47 15.03 13.70
C LEU A 124 32.81 15.83 12.43
N HIS A 125 33.01 15.15 11.30
CA HIS A 125 33.28 15.80 10.02
C HIS A 125 32.11 16.73 9.62
N VAL A 126 30.89 16.24 9.66
CA VAL A 126 29.69 17.01 9.30
C VAL A 126 29.49 18.20 10.25
N LEU A 127 29.76 18.02 11.54
CA LEU A 127 29.63 19.11 12.52
C LEU A 127 30.64 20.22 12.26
N ASN A 128 31.91 19.87 11.98
CA ASN A 128 32.96 20.85 11.68
C ASN A 128 32.74 21.59 10.36
N GLU A 129 32.07 20.97 9.37
CA GLU A 129 31.68 21.64 8.13
C GLU A 129 30.50 22.60 8.31
N THR A 130 29.62 22.32 9.25
CA THR A 130 28.34 23.04 9.39
C THR A 130 28.41 24.16 10.44
N VAL A 131 29.19 23.96 11.50
CA VAL A 131 29.26 24.85 12.66
C VAL A 131 30.71 25.22 12.94
N SER A 132 30.95 26.47 13.36
CA SER A 132 32.29 26.91 13.72
C SER A 132 32.80 26.15 14.95
N GLU A 133 34.08 25.80 14.97
CA GLU A 133 34.68 25.02 16.08
C GLU A 133 34.55 25.71 17.45
N GLU A 134 34.42 27.04 17.47
CA GLU A 134 34.26 27.84 18.69
C GLU A 134 32.84 27.79 19.28
N ASP A 135 31.84 27.40 18.48
CA ASP A 135 30.43 27.42 18.85
C ASP A 135 29.90 26.05 19.30
N ILE A 136 30.71 24.98 19.18
CA ILE A 136 30.28 23.60 19.42
C ILE A 136 31.24 22.84 20.34
N TYR A 137 30.67 22.15 21.32
CA TYR A 137 31.40 21.21 22.18
C TYR A 137 30.74 19.83 22.08
N VAL A 138 31.52 18.81 21.69
CA VAL A 138 31.06 17.43 21.52
C VAL A 138 31.86 16.51 22.43
N SER A 139 31.16 15.72 23.24
CA SER A 139 31.75 14.67 24.08
C SER A 139 31.14 13.32 23.71
N PHE A 140 31.96 12.27 23.71
CA PHE A 140 31.50 10.89 23.52
C PHE A 140 31.84 10.07 24.76
N GLU A 141 30.82 9.43 25.32
CA GLU A 141 30.97 8.52 26.46
C GLU A 141 30.50 7.13 26.04
N THR A 142 31.12 6.11 26.62
CA THR A 142 30.65 4.73 26.47
C THR A 142 29.52 4.48 27.47
N PRO A 143 28.44 3.81 27.06
CA PRO A 143 27.31 3.59 27.95
C PRO A 143 27.73 2.76 29.18
N ASN A 144 27.16 3.10 30.33
CA ASN A 144 27.34 2.31 31.54
C ASN A 144 26.41 1.07 31.55
N SER A 145 26.61 0.14 32.49
CA SER A 145 25.85 -1.10 32.54
C SER A 145 24.34 -0.93 32.76
N GLU A 146 23.90 0.18 33.35
CA GLU A 146 22.46 0.47 33.55
C GLU A 146 21.83 1.02 32.26
N GLU A 147 22.51 1.96 31.59
CA GLU A 147 22.11 2.52 30.29
C GLU A 147 22.00 1.43 29.23
N ILE A 148 22.95 0.48 29.20
CA ILE A 148 22.93 -0.68 28.28
C ILE A 148 21.64 -1.49 28.41
N GLN A 149 21.08 -1.60 29.63
CA GLN A 149 19.90 -2.43 29.88
C GLN A 149 18.58 -1.72 29.55
N GLN A 150 18.54 -0.39 29.60
CA GLN A 150 17.27 0.36 29.54
C GLN A 150 17.17 1.36 28.40
N GLU A 151 18.27 2.01 28.03
CA GLU A 151 18.24 3.22 27.20
C GLU A 151 18.95 3.08 25.85
N VAL A 152 19.92 2.17 25.74
CA VAL A 152 20.70 2.01 24.51
C VAL A 152 19.85 1.33 23.42
N PRO A 153 19.69 1.97 22.24
CA PRO A 153 18.99 1.36 21.12
C PRO A 153 19.82 0.23 20.49
N THR A 154 19.16 -0.86 20.11
CA THR A 154 19.79 -1.94 19.36
C THR A 154 19.86 -1.58 17.87
N LYS A 155 21.07 -1.60 17.30
CA LYS A 155 21.32 -1.48 15.86
C LYS A 155 21.90 -2.80 15.33
N LEU A 156 21.17 -3.47 14.46
CA LEU A 156 21.64 -4.70 13.80
C LEU A 156 22.53 -4.34 12.61
N LYS A 157 23.60 -5.11 12.42
CA LYS A 157 24.54 -4.95 11.31
C LYS A 157 24.83 -6.31 10.70
N ASN A 158 23.99 -6.68 9.74
CA ASN A 158 24.15 -7.95 9.03
C ASN A 158 24.65 -7.78 7.59
N HIS A 159 25.17 -8.86 7.02
CA HIS A 159 25.55 -8.91 5.60
C HIS A 159 24.32 -8.66 4.72
N PRO A 160 24.43 -8.05 3.52
CA PRO A 160 23.27 -7.75 2.65
C PRO A 160 22.38 -8.95 2.26
N LEU A 161 22.89 -10.17 2.41
CA LEU A 161 22.13 -11.42 2.21
C LEU A 161 21.30 -11.82 3.43
N VAL A 162 21.69 -11.38 4.62
CA VAL A 162 21.08 -11.68 5.92
C VAL A 162 20.22 -10.52 6.41
N GLU A 163 20.59 -9.27 6.08
CA GLU A 163 19.87 -8.04 6.42
C GLU A 163 18.35 -8.09 6.10
N PRO A 164 17.87 -8.68 4.99
CA PRO A 164 16.42 -8.77 4.76
C PRO A 164 15.69 -9.69 5.76
N PHE A 165 16.39 -10.63 6.39
CA PHE A 165 15.83 -11.59 7.35
C PHE A 165 15.69 -11.01 8.76
N GLU A 166 16.35 -9.89 9.10
CA GLU A 166 16.14 -9.29 10.43
C GLU A 166 14.70 -8.76 10.60
N LEU A 167 13.96 -8.56 9.49
CA LEU A 167 12.51 -8.32 9.54
C LEU A 167 11.78 -9.43 10.32
N LEU A 168 12.15 -10.70 10.11
CA LEU A 168 11.53 -11.82 10.83
C LEU A 168 11.87 -11.75 12.31
N THR A 169 13.10 -11.39 12.65
CA THR A 169 13.56 -11.23 14.04
C THR A 169 12.84 -10.05 14.71
N GLU A 170 12.72 -8.91 14.03
CA GLU A 170 12.00 -7.72 14.48
C GLU A 170 10.52 -7.99 14.79
N MET A 171 9.88 -8.90 14.05
CA MET A 171 8.47 -9.28 14.31
C MET A 171 8.27 -10.00 15.64
N TYR A 172 9.28 -10.68 16.18
CA TYR A 172 9.20 -11.32 17.49
C TYR A 172 9.64 -10.37 18.60
N SER A 173 10.85 -9.84 18.48
CA SER A 173 11.42 -8.78 19.31
C SER A 173 12.86 -8.52 18.87
N LEU A 174 13.31 -7.27 18.94
CA LEU A 174 14.73 -6.98 18.79
C LEU A 174 15.52 -7.61 19.95
N PRO A 175 16.72 -8.18 19.68
CA PRO A 175 17.58 -8.67 20.73
C PRO A 175 18.03 -7.51 21.62
N LYS A 176 18.31 -7.80 22.89
CA LYS A 176 18.95 -6.82 23.77
C LYS A 176 20.35 -6.48 23.26
N TYR A 177 20.87 -5.35 23.68
CA TYR A 177 22.18 -4.85 23.26
C TYR A 177 23.33 -5.88 23.45
N GLU A 178 23.29 -6.67 24.53
CA GLU A 178 24.32 -7.68 24.83
C GLU A 178 23.94 -9.10 24.33
N GLU A 179 22.77 -9.26 23.73
CA GLU A 179 22.34 -10.56 23.22
C GLU A 179 22.92 -10.82 21.82
N VAL A 180 23.24 -12.09 21.55
CA VAL A 180 23.71 -12.50 20.24
C VAL A 180 22.54 -12.42 19.25
N ASP A 181 22.75 -11.72 18.14
CA ASP A 181 21.76 -11.65 17.06
C ASP A 181 21.52 -13.06 16.47
N PRO A 182 20.29 -13.60 16.57
CA PRO A 182 19.96 -14.90 16.01
C PRO A 182 19.83 -14.87 14.47
N THR A 183 19.67 -13.70 13.83
CA THR A 183 19.35 -13.60 12.39
C THR A 183 20.36 -14.34 11.49
N PRO A 184 21.70 -14.18 11.64
CA PRO A 184 22.67 -14.89 10.82
C PRO A 184 22.60 -16.41 10.97
N TRP A 185 22.36 -16.89 12.19
CA TRP A 185 22.26 -18.32 12.47
C TRP A 185 20.96 -18.91 11.93
N MET A 186 19.86 -18.17 11.99
CA MET A 186 18.55 -18.61 11.53
C MET A 186 18.39 -18.53 10.00
N THR A 187 19.12 -17.62 9.33
CA THR A 187 18.98 -17.38 7.89
C THR A 187 19.14 -18.65 7.03
N PRO A 188 20.19 -19.48 7.18
CA PRO A 188 20.32 -20.73 6.43
C PRO A 188 19.13 -21.67 6.60
N PHE A 189 18.58 -21.77 7.82
CA PHE A 189 17.39 -22.58 8.08
C PHE A 189 16.17 -22.00 7.39
N TYR A 190 15.97 -20.68 7.42
CA TYR A 190 14.88 -20.03 6.69
C TYR A 190 14.96 -20.31 5.19
N LEU A 191 16.15 -20.23 4.59
CA LEU A 191 16.35 -20.56 3.17
C LEU A 191 15.94 -22.01 2.86
N VAL A 192 16.38 -22.96 3.70
CA VAL A 192 16.12 -24.38 3.49
C VAL A 192 14.65 -24.72 3.70
N PHE A 193 14.05 -24.33 4.83
CA PHE A 193 12.66 -24.66 5.15
C PHE A 193 11.67 -23.98 4.18
N PHE A 194 11.87 -22.71 3.87
CA PHE A 194 11.01 -22.02 2.90
C PHE A 194 11.14 -22.65 1.50
N GLY A 195 12.38 -22.98 1.11
CA GLY A 195 12.67 -23.67 -0.13
C GLY A 195 11.94 -25.02 -0.22
N MET A 196 11.99 -25.84 0.82
CA MET A 196 11.28 -27.12 0.90
C MET A 196 9.75 -26.97 0.93
N MET A 197 9.22 -25.92 1.56
CA MET A 197 7.77 -25.68 1.66
C MET A 197 7.15 -25.29 0.32
N VAL A 198 7.80 -24.40 -0.44
CA VAL A 198 7.30 -23.95 -1.75
C VAL A 198 7.68 -24.95 -2.83
N ALA A 199 8.97 -25.32 -2.86
CA ALA A 199 9.61 -26.29 -3.74
C ALA A 199 9.00 -26.37 -5.16
N ASP A 200 8.94 -25.22 -5.83
CA ASP A 200 8.39 -25.10 -7.17
C ASP A 200 9.20 -24.07 -7.97
N VAL A 201 9.69 -24.51 -9.13
CA VAL A 201 10.52 -23.70 -10.02
C VAL A 201 9.72 -22.56 -10.67
N GLY A 202 8.46 -22.81 -11.04
CA GLY A 202 7.60 -21.81 -11.67
C GLY A 202 7.27 -20.66 -10.73
N TYR A 203 6.84 -20.98 -9.50
CA TYR A 203 6.60 -19.96 -8.48
C TYR A 203 7.88 -19.24 -8.05
N GLY A 204 8.98 -19.97 -7.88
CA GLY A 204 10.29 -19.38 -7.57
C GLY A 204 10.73 -18.37 -8.63
N LEU A 205 10.64 -18.72 -9.92
CA LEU A 205 10.98 -17.81 -11.02
C LEU A 205 10.05 -16.60 -11.10
N LEU A 206 8.74 -16.79 -10.90
CA LEU A 206 7.80 -15.66 -10.85
C LEU A 206 8.11 -14.70 -9.70
N MET A 207 8.45 -15.22 -8.52
CA MET A 207 8.86 -14.41 -7.38
C MET A 207 10.16 -13.66 -7.68
N LEU A 208 11.16 -14.33 -8.27
CA LEU A 208 12.44 -13.71 -8.62
C LEU A 208 12.27 -12.58 -9.66
N ILE A 209 11.54 -12.86 -10.75
CA ILE A 209 11.30 -11.87 -11.80
C ILE A 209 10.43 -10.72 -11.27
N GLY A 210 9.38 -11.03 -10.49
CA GLY A 210 8.49 -10.04 -9.91
C GLY A 210 9.22 -9.10 -8.95
N THR A 211 10.12 -9.62 -8.11
CA THR A 211 10.90 -8.82 -7.15
C THR A 211 11.94 -7.94 -7.85
N ILE A 212 12.67 -8.48 -8.85
CA ILE A 212 13.60 -7.69 -9.67
C ILE A 212 12.88 -6.56 -10.42
N LEU A 213 11.74 -6.87 -11.05
CA LEU A 213 10.94 -5.86 -11.76
C LEU A 213 10.40 -4.80 -10.80
N ALA A 214 9.90 -5.21 -9.63
CA ALA A 214 9.42 -4.27 -8.62
C ALA A 214 10.52 -3.32 -8.15
N GLN A 215 11.74 -3.81 -7.90
CA GLN A 215 12.86 -2.94 -7.51
C GLN A 215 13.31 -1.97 -8.60
N LYS A 216 13.19 -2.36 -9.88
CA LYS A 216 13.66 -1.55 -11.01
C LYS A 216 12.62 -0.56 -11.53
N LEU A 217 11.33 -0.92 -11.46
CA LEU A 217 10.23 -0.12 -12.03
C LEU A 217 9.51 0.73 -11.00
N LEU A 218 9.57 0.38 -9.71
CA LEU A 218 8.84 1.08 -8.65
C LEU A 218 9.81 1.76 -7.69
N VAL A 219 9.45 2.97 -7.26
CA VAL A 219 10.09 3.65 -6.13
C VAL A 219 9.47 3.09 -4.85
N LEU A 220 10.15 2.12 -4.24
CA LEU A 220 9.66 1.43 -3.05
C LEU A 220 10.09 2.18 -1.78
N PRO A 221 9.19 2.40 -0.81
CA PRO A 221 9.56 2.83 0.54
C PRO A 221 10.58 1.87 1.16
N ARG A 222 11.41 2.37 2.08
CA ARG A 222 12.52 1.59 2.69
C ARG A 222 12.06 0.23 3.24
N GLY A 223 10.95 0.19 3.97
CA GLY A 223 10.38 -1.05 4.49
C GLY A 223 9.99 -2.02 3.37
N MET A 224 9.24 -1.55 2.37
CA MET A 224 8.82 -2.40 1.24
C MET A 224 10.00 -2.90 0.41
N LYS A 225 11.06 -2.10 0.26
CA LYS A 225 12.29 -2.53 -0.41
C LYS A 225 12.96 -3.71 0.31
N ARG A 226 12.98 -3.69 1.65
CA ARG A 226 13.49 -4.80 2.48
C ARG A 226 12.67 -6.07 2.27
N PHE A 227 11.34 -5.96 2.28
CA PHE A 227 10.44 -7.08 1.96
C PHE A 227 10.67 -7.65 0.56
N VAL A 228 10.85 -6.81 -0.45
CA VAL A 228 11.09 -7.27 -1.81
C VAL A 228 12.43 -8.01 -1.92
N LYS A 229 13.49 -7.50 -1.28
CA LYS A 229 14.78 -8.22 -1.18
C LYS A 229 14.66 -9.56 -0.45
N PHE A 230 13.86 -9.63 0.61
CA PHE A 230 13.61 -10.86 1.34
C PHE A 230 13.02 -11.95 0.43
N PHE A 231 11.98 -11.63 -0.33
CA PHE A 231 11.39 -12.55 -1.31
C PHE A 231 12.33 -12.87 -2.48
N GLU A 232 13.15 -11.92 -2.91
CA GLU A 232 14.16 -12.14 -3.95
C GLU A 232 15.15 -13.22 -3.52
N ILE A 233 15.68 -13.15 -2.30
CA ILE A 233 16.62 -14.15 -1.78
C ILE A 233 15.94 -15.51 -1.61
N LEU A 234 14.71 -15.54 -1.07
CA LEU A 234 13.94 -16.77 -0.87
C LEU A 234 13.55 -17.48 -2.17
N SER A 235 13.44 -16.75 -3.28
CA SER A 235 13.12 -17.34 -4.57
C SER A 235 14.18 -18.34 -5.04
N ILE A 236 15.45 -18.12 -4.70
CA ILE A 236 16.57 -18.96 -5.11
C ILE A 236 16.47 -20.36 -4.49
N PRO A 237 16.34 -20.52 -3.16
CA PRO A 237 16.05 -21.83 -2.56
C PRO A 237 14.79 -22.50 -3.11
N SER A 238 13.69 -21.76 -3.34
CA SER A 238 12.46 -22.35 -3.90
C SER A 238 12.69 -22.96 -5.29
N ILE A 239 13.51 -22.32 -6.13
CA ILE A 239 13.91 -22.87 -7.43
C ILE A 239 14.80 -24.11 -7.25
N ILE A 240 15.79 -24.06 -6.35
CA ILE A 240 16.70 -25.19 -6.10
C ILE A 240 15.92 -26.43 -5.63
N TRP A 241 15.06 -26.27 -4.62
CA TRP A 241 14.22 -27.37 -4.12
C TRP A 241 13.15 -27.81 -5.12
N GLY A 242 12.60 -26.88 -5.90
CA GLY A 242 11.71 -27.22 -7.01
C GLY A 242 12.38 -28.08 -8.08
N LEU A 243 13.65 -27.85 -8.37
CA LEU A 243 14.42 -28.73 -9.26
C LEU A 243 14.65 -30.11 -8.62
N ILE A 244 15.02 -30.16 -7.34
CA ILE A 244 15.22 -31.42 -6.59
C ILE A 244 13.95 -32.30 -6.62
N TYR A 245 12.78 -31.69 -6.40
CA TYR A 245 11.48 -32.36 -6.44
C TYR A 245 10.87 -32.47 -7.85
N SER A 246 11.53 -31.88 -8.86
CA SER A 246 11.06 -31.86 -10.24
C SER A 246 9.66 -31.25 -10.40
N SER A 247 9.37 -30.15 -9.71
CA SER A 247 8.08 -29.45 -9.70
C SER A 247 8.13 -28.09 -10.43
N PHE A 248 7.21 -27.88 -11.37
CA PHE A 248 7.04 -26.63 -12.12
C PHE A 248 5.54 -26.28 -12.24
N PHE A 249 5.10 -25.21 -11.60
CA PHE A 249 3.68 -24.81 -11.49
C PHE A 249 2.77 -25.94 -10.99
N GLY A 250 3.26 -26.74 -10.03
CA GLY A 250 2.55 -27.90 -9.48
C GLY A 250 2.45 -29.09 -10.43
N GLN A 251 3.09 -29.05 -11.60
CA GLN A 251 3.23 -30.20 -12.51
C GLN A 251 4.64 -30.78 -12.43
N SER A 252 4.74 -32.10 -12.56
CA SER A 252 6.05 -32.74 -12.65
C SER A 252 6.73 -32.38 -13.96
N LEU A 253 7.98 -31.92 -13.89
CA LEU A 253 8.79 -31.72 -15.08
C LEU A 253 8.95 -33.05 -15.84
N PRO A 254 8.80 -33.06 -17.17
CA PRO A 254 9.01 -34.26 -17.96
C PRO A 254 10.46 -34.75 -17.81
N LYS A 255 10.62 -36.06 -17.63
CA LYS A 255 11.93 -36.74 -17.45
C LYS A 255 12.90 -36.51 -18.61
N GLU A 256 12.37 -36.12 -19.77
CA GLU A 256 13.14 -35.71 -20.93
C GLU A 256 12.72 -34.31 -21.36
N LEU A 257 13.69 -33.40 -21.41
CA LEU A 257 13.52 -32.03 -21.89
C LEU A 257 14.50 -31.82 -23.05
N PHE A 258 14.01 -31.49 -24.24
CA PHE A 258 14.82 -31.30 -25.46
C PHE A 258 15.77 -32.48 -25.79
N GLY A 259 15.35 -33.73 -25.54
CA GLY A 259 16.15 -34.93 -25.85
C GLY A 259 17.29 -35.21 -24.87
N ILE A 260 17.36 -34.49 -23.76
CA ILE A 260 18.30 -34.71 -22.66
C ILE A 260 17.51 -35.31 -21.48
N ARG A 261 17.97 -36.45 -20.96
CA ARG A 261 17.45 -37.01 -19.71
C ARG A 261 17.88 -36.14 -18.55
N LEU A 262 16.92 -35.50 -17.89
CA LEU A 262 17.21 -34.69 -16.71
C LEU A 262 17.51 -35.61 -15.52
N PRO A 263 18.49 -35.29 -14.66
CA PRO A 263 18.79 -36.06 -13.45
C PRO A 263 17.75 -35.87 -12.33
N PHE A 264 16.58 -35.32 -12.64
CA PHE A 264 15.50 -34.97 -11.72
C PHE A 264 14.24 -35.80 -12.03
N PRO A 265 13.40 -36.15 -11.04
CA PRO A 265 13.53 -35.83 -9.61
C PRO A 265 14.64 -36.63 -8.90
N ILE A 266 15.36 -35.96 -7.99
CA ILE A 266 16.30 -36.61 -7.06
C ILE A 266 15.54 -37.15 -5.84
N LEU A 267 14.46 -36.47 -5.44
CA LEU A 267 13.54 -36.86 -4.37
C LEU A 267 12.11 -36.66 -4.87
N SER A 268 11.25 -37.67 -4.74
CA SER A 268 9.83 -37.59 -5.09
C SER A 268 9.01 -37.23 -3.84
N THR A 269 8.18 -36.20 -3.91
CA THR A 269 7.26 -35.83 -2.81
C THR A 269 6.20 -36.91 -2.53
N THR A 270 6.00 -37.84 -3.46
CA THR A 270 5.03 -38.94 -3.34
C THR A 270 5.67 -40.23 -2.88
N ASP A 271 6.88 -40.54 -3.37
CA ASP A 271 7.52 -41.83 -3.13
C ASP A 271 8.52 -41.79 -1.95
N ASP A 272 9.14 -40.63 -1.68
CA ASP A 272 10.23 -40.47 -0.71
C ASP A 272 9.82 -39.70 0.55
N VAL A 273 8.54 -39.81 0.95
CA VAL A 273 7.97 -39.09 2.11
C VAL A 273 8.78 -39.35 3.39
N ASN A 274 9.19 -40.60 3.63
CA ASN A 274 9.97 -40.94 4.82
C ASN A 274 11.37 -40.30 4.82
N THR A 275 12.00 -40.18 3.65
CA THR A 275 13.31 -39.56 3.50
C THR A 275 13.23 -38.05 3.74
N ILE A 276 12.17 -37.41 3.23
CA ILE A 276 11.89 -35.98 3.47
C ILE A 276 11.62 -35.73 4.96
N LEU A 277 10.87 -36.61 5.62
CA LEU A 277 10.62 -36.51 7.06
C LEU A 277 11.90 -36.66 7.89
N ILE A 278 12.75 -37.64 7.57
CA ILE A 278 14.05 -37.81 8.24
C ILE A 278 14.93 -36.57 8.03
N LEU A 279 14.98 -36.03 6.82
CA LEU A 279 15.73 -34.83 6.50
C LEU A 279 15.22 -33.58 7.25
N SER A 280 13.93 -33.52 7.56
CA SER A 280 13.35 -32.40 8.33
C SER A 280 13.65 -32.45 9.84
N VAL A 281 14.05 -33.61 10.36
CA VAL A 281 14.32 -33.84 11.80
C VAL A 281 15.82 -33.71 12.12
N ILE A 282 16.69 -33.93 11.14
CA ILE A 282 18.15 -33.82 11.25
C ILE A 282 18.59 -32.38 10.99
#